data_AF-A0A7W8HW64-F1
#
_entry.id   AF-A0A7W8HW64-F1
#
_cell.length_a   1.000
_cell.length_b   1.000
_cell.length_c   1.000
_cell.angle_alpha   90.00
_cell.angle_beta   90.00
_cell.angle_gamma   90.00
#
_symmetry.space_group_name_H-M   'P 1'
#
loop_
_entity.id
_entity.type
_entity.pdbx_description
1 polymer ?
#
loop_
_entity_poly.entity_id
_entity_poly.type
_entity_poly.pdbx_seq_one_letter_code
_entity_poly.pdbx_strand_id
1 'polypeptide(L)' 'MRDLLATIFICLVAAGPASAEGSADAGAAVFKKCAACHAVGEGAKNKVGPELNGIVGRKVAANEAFNLLSRL' A
#
# COMPACT_ATOMS: atom_id res chain seq x y z
N MET A 1 25.04 26.06 -23.48
CA MET A 1 25.77 25.40 -22.37
C MET A 1 25.50 26.06 -21.02
N ARG A 2 25.55 27.40 -20.93
CA ARG A 2 25.17 28.16 -19.72
C ARG A 2 23.72 27.92 -19.28
N ASP A 3 22.79 27.87 -20.23
CA ASP A 3 21.36 27.64 -19.93
C ASP A 3 21.06 26.20 -19.52
N LEU A 4 21.90 25.26 -19.98
CA LEU A 4 21.84 23.85 -19.58
C LEU A 4 22.30 23.69 -18.13
N LEU A 5 23.39 24.37 -17.74
CA LEU A 5 23.89 24.38 -16.37
C LEU A 5 22.90 25.05 -15.40
N ALA A 6 22.24 26.13 -15.81
CA ALA A 6 21.23 26.81 -15.00
C ALA A 6 19.98 25.94 -14.77
N THR A 7 19.53 25.22 -15.79
CA THR A 7 18.36 24.32 -15.70
C THR A 7 18.65 23.11 -14.80
N ILE A 8 19.84 22.53 -14.90
CA ILE A 8 20.27 21.41 -14.05
C ILE A 8 20.34 21.85 -12.58
N PHE A 9 20.86 23.04 -12.31
CA PHE A 9 20.95 23.59 -10.96
C PHE A 9 19.56 23.82 -10.33
N ILE A 10 18.60 24.32 -11.11
CA ILE A 10 17.21 24.51 -10.67
C ILE A 10 16.52 23.18 -10.33
N CYS A 11 16.70 22.14 -11.14
CA CYS A 11 16.15 20.81 -10.85
C CYS A 11 16.75 20.18 -9.60
N LEU A 12 18.06 20.40 -9.36
CA LEU A 12 18.75 19.84 -8.19
C LEU A 12 18.29 20.46 -6.88
N VAL A 13 17.98 21.77 -6.89
CA VAL A 13 17.50 22.51 -5.69
C VAL A 13 16.01 22.26 -5.43
N ALA A 14 15.23 21.89 -6.44
CA ALA A 14 13.79 21.63 -6.30
C ALA A 14 13.44 20.22 -5.77
N ALA A 15 14.41 19.31 -5.67
CA ALA A 15 14.22 17.96 -5.13
C ALA A 15 14.21 17.97 -3.60
N GLY A 16 13.13 18.45 -3.00
CA GLY A 16 12.87 18.33 -1.56
C GLY A 16 12.63 16.87 -1.13
N PRO A 17 12.68 16.56 0.18
CA PRO A 17 12.41 15.22 0.68
C PRO A 17 10.97 14.79 0.33
N ALA A 18 10.84 13.73 -0.45
CA ALA A 18 9.55 13.07 -0.65
C ALA A 18 9.23 12.28 0.62
N SER A 19 8.34 12.81 1.47
CA SER A 19 7.83 12.06 2.62
C SER A 19 6.83 11.01 2.12
N ALA A 20 7.14 9.75 2.34
CA ALA A 20 6.29 8.60 1.98
C ALA A 20 5.28 8.24 3.09
N GLU A 21 5.01 9.17 4.03
CA GLU A 21 4.08 8.92 5.12
C GLU A 21 2.63 8.91 4.60
N GLY A 22 2.01 7.73 4.65
CA GLY A 22 0.60 7.56 4.37
C GLY A 22 -0.27 8.01 5.54
N SER A 23 -1.43 8.61 5.25
CA SER A 23 -2.47 8.89 6.26
C SER A 23 -3.31 7.64 6.49
N ALA A 24 -3.38 7.18 7.74
CA ALA A 24 -4.24 6.05 8.11
C ALA A 24 -5.73 6.37 7.87
N ASP A 25 -6.17 7.60 8.14
CA ASP A 25 -7.56 8.04 7.91
C ASP A 25 -7.92 8.04 6.42
N ALA A 26 -7.02 8.56 5.58
CA ALA A 26 -7.20 8.48 4.12
C ALA A 26 -7.18 7.01 3.64
N GLY A 27 -6.30 6.19 4.22
CA GLY A 27 -6.24 4.75 3.96
C GLY A 27 -7.54 4.04 4.31
N ALA A 28 -8.18 4.37 5.44
CA ALA A 28 -9.47 3.82 5.85
C ALA A 28 -10.57 4.15 4.84
N ALA A 29 -10.57 5.36 4.27
CA ALA A 29 -11.50 5.73 3.20
C ALA A 29 -11.27 4.91 1.92
N VAL A 30 -10.01 4.69 1.53
CA VAL A 30 -9.65 3.87 0.36
C VAL A 30 -10.01 2.39 0.58
N PHE A 31 -9.85 1.88 1.80
CA PHE A 31 -10.13 0.48 2.14
C PHE A 31 -11.57 0.04 1.83
N LYS A 32 -12.52 0.99 1.74
CA LYS A 32 -13.89 0.72 1.26
C LYS A 32 -13.92 -0.02 -0.08
N LYS A 33 -12.94 0.23 -0.97
CA LYS A 33 -12.79 -0.47 -2.26
C LYS A 33 -12.34 -1.92 -2.08
N CYS A 34 -11.59 -2.20 -1.01
CA CYS A 34 -11.04 -3.51 -0.68
C CYS A 34 -11.99 -4.36 0.17
N ALA A 35 -12.89 -3.71 0.92
CA ALA A 35 -13.76 -4.32 1.93
C ALA A 35 -14.76 -5.33 1.36
N ALA A 36 -15.02 -5.29 0.05
CA ALA A 36 -15.82 -6.30 -0.65
C ALA A 36 -15.17 -7.69 -0.54
N CYS A 37 -13.84 -7.76 -0.60
CA CYS A 37 -13.11 -9.03 -0.60
C CYS A 37 -12.36 -9.28 0.70
N HIS A 38 -11.95 -8.23 1.41
CA HIS A 38 -11.07 -8.33 2.56
C HIS A 38 -11.71 -7.78 3.84
N ALA A 39 -11.11 -8.12 4.98
CA ALA A 39 -11.48 -7.62 6.30
C ALA A 39 -10.21 -7.26 7.08
N VAL A 40 -10.33 -6.24 7.95
CA VAL A 40 -9.30 -5.76 8.87
C VAL A 40 -10.00 -5.42 10.18
N GLY A 41 -9.33 -5.61 11.31
CA GLY A 41 -9.83 -5.35 12.65
C GLY A 41 -10.00 -6.60 13.51
N GLU A 42 -10.48 -6.39 14.73
CA GLU A 42 -10.73 -7.45 15.69
C GLU A 42 -11.79 -8.43 15.14
N GLY A 43 -11.51 -9.73 15.25
CA GLY A 43 -12.42 -10.77 14.76
C GLY A 43 -12.56 -10.84 13.22
N ALA A 44 -11.69 -10.16 12.46
CA ALA A 44 -11.69 -10.27 11.00
C ALA A 44 -11.53 -11.73 10.55
N LYS A 45 -12.38 -12.14 9.60
CA LYS A 45 -12.36 -13.48 9.01
C LYS A 45 -12.06 -13.40 7.53
N ASN A 46 -11.46 -14.46 7.00
CA ASN A 46 -11.31 -14.66 5.56
C ASN A 46 -12.69 -14.63 4.87
N LYS A 47 -12.76 -13.97 3.70
CA LYS A 47 -13.96 -13.85 2.86
C LYS A 47 -13.63 -14.40 1.45
N VAL A 48 -13.92 -13.60 0.41
CA VAL A 48 -13.43 -13.83 -0.96
C VAL A 48 -11.90 -13.81 -0.99
N GLY A 49 -11.29 -12.88 -0.24
CA GLY A 49 -9.85 -12.81 0.01
C GLY A 49 -9.50 -13.05 1.49
N PRO A 50 -8.20 -13.18 1.82
CA PRO A 50 -7.75 -13.31 3.21
C PRO A 50 -8.02 -12.04 4.01
N GLU A 51 -8.08 -12.16 5.33
CA GLU A 51 -7.98 -11.00 6.21
C GLU A 51 -6.59 -10.33 6.10
N LEU A 52 -6.53 -9.03 6.35
CA LEU A 52 -5.34 -8.20 6.10
C LEU A 52 -4.71 -7.60 7.37
N ASN A 53 -5.04 -8.10 8.57
CA ASN A 53 -4.33 -7.73 9.79
C ASN A 53 -2.87 -8.14 9.69
N GLY A 54 -1.95 -7.25 10.08
CA GLY A 54 -0.51 -7.53 10.03
C GLY A 54 0.03 -7.80 8.62
N ILE A 55 -0.62 -7.32 7.56
CA ILE A 55 -0.17 -7.56 6.18
C ILE A 55 1.13 -6.84 5.83
N VAL A 56 1.44 -5.70 6.46
CA VAL A 56 2.63 -4.91 6.17
C VAL A 56 3.88 -5.71 6.58
N GLY A 57 4.77 -5.98 5.63
CA GLY A 57 5.96 -6.80 5.83
C GLY A 57 5.71 -8.32 5.85
N ARG A 58 4.45 -8.77 5.78
CA ARG A 58 4.11 -10.19 5.69
C ARG A 58 4.51 -10.75 4.32
N LYS A 59 5.07 -11.97 4.29
CA LYS A 59 5.39 -12.67 3.05
C LYS A 59 4.11 -12.86 2.21
N VAL A 60 4.24 -12.70 0.89
CA VAL A 60 3.14 -12.92 -0.06
C VAL A 60 2.61 -14.35 0.10
N ALA A 61 1.28 -14.49 0.06
CA ALA A 61 0.59 -15.79 0.16
C ALA A 61 0.87 -16.59 1.46
N ALA A 62 1.24 -15.92 2.55
CA ALA A 62 1.58 -16.58 3.82
C ALA A 62 0.41 -16.81 4.79
N ASN A 63 -0.83 -16.50 4.41
CA ASN A 63 -1.99 -16.82 5.26
C ASN A 63 -2.33 -18.31 5.07
N GLU A 64 -1.79 -19.17 5.93
CA GLU A 64 -1.93 -20.64 5.82
C GLU A 64 -3.39 -21.12 5.88
N ALA A 65 -4.25 -20.37 6.59
CA ALA A 65 -5.68 -20.66 6.67
C ALA A 65 -6.47 -20.20 5.43
N PHE A 66 -5.82 -19.52 4.47
CA PHE A 66 -6.44 -19.04 3.25
C PHE A 66 -5.89 -19.79 2.03
N ASN A 67 -6.69 -20.67 1.45
CA ASN A 67 -6.31 -21.42 0.25
C ASN A 67 -6.49 -20.55 -1.01
N LEU A 68 -5.37 -20.03 -1.54
CA LEU A 68 -5.33 -19.24 -2.77
C LEU A 68 -5.62 -20.05 -4.04
N LEU A 69 -5.31 -21.34 -4.03
CA LEU A 69 -5.37 -22.21 -5.22
C LEU A 69 -6.76 -22.80 -5.47
N SER A 70 -7.62 -22.89 -4.45
CA SER A 70 -8.97 -23.46 -4.60
C SER A 70 -9.99 -22.49 -5.22
N ARG A 71 -9.54 -21.36 -5.77
CA ARG A 71 -10.38 -20.27 -6.32
C ARG A 71 -10.01 -19.88 -7.77
N LEU A 72 -9.04 -20.58 -8.37
CA LEU A 72 -8.76 -20.61 -9.81
C LEU A 72 -9.51 -21.79 -10.44
#